data_AF-A0A418TBH4-F1
#
_entry.id   AF-A0A418TBH4-F1
#
_cell.length_a   1.000
_cell.length_b   1.000
_cell.length_c   1.000
_cell.angle_alpha   90.00
_cell.angle_beta   90.00
_cell.angle_gamma   90.00
#
_symmetry.space_group_name_H-M   'P 1'
#
loop_
_entity.id
_entity.type
_entity.pdbx_description
1 polymer ?
#
loop_
_entity_poly.entity_id
_entity_poly.type
_entity_poly.pdbx_seq_one_letter_code
_entity_poly.pdbx_strand_id
1 'polypeptide(L)'
;MKCWTIQTVEGWNQAQANGFLKGNPECVWPDCMQSYGWMMGQMKKRIPRYEGGFPVWLWTKRPDLRCNGKLPKGERGVLLEVQLDEDEVLISDFQAWHIVWERIFDYVELRRYEYWSGKEDLQAVAGMIRMEKIKLLTAFTAR
;
A
#
# COMPACT_ATOMS: atom_id res chain seq x y z
N MET A 1 3.87 12.81 -2.11
CA MET A 1 2.48 12.48 -1.78
C MET A 1 2.32 12.02 -0.34
N LYS A 2 1.14 12.29 0.24
CA LYS A 2 0.76 11.87 1.58
C LYS A 2 -0.09 10.59 1.50
N CYS A 3 0.30 9.55 2.21
CA CYS A 3 -0.39 8.25 2.23
C CYS A 3 -0.54 7.72 3.65
N TRP A 4 -1.30 6.64 3.80
CA TRP A 4 -1.45 5.94 5.07
C TRP A 4 -1.28 4.44 4.91
N THR A 5 -0.78 3.77 5.95
CA THR A 5 -0.78 2.30 6.05
C THR A 5 -1.18 1.87 7.46
N ILE A 6 -1.80 0.70 7.58
CA ILE A 6 -2.23 0.11 8.84
C ILE A 6 -1.36 -1.11 9.06
N GLN A 7 -0.76 -1.20 10.24
CA GLN A 7 0.11 -2.30 10.62
C GLN A 7 -0.35 -2.86 11.96
N THR A 8 -0.12 -4.16 12.17
CA THR A 8 -0.22 -4.75 13.51
C THR A 8 0.83 -4.11 14.41
N VAL A 9 0.63 -4.17 15.73
CA VAL A 9 1.65 -3.70 16.69
C VAL A 9 2.95 -4.48 16.50
N GLU A 10 2.88 -5.77 16.20
CA GLU A 10 4.04 -6.60 15.92
C GLU A 10 4.79 -6.14 14.66
N GLY A 11 4.07 -5.95 13.54
CA GLY A 11 4.67 -5.46 12.30
C GLY A 11 5.32 -4.10 12.47
N TRP A 12 4.73 -3.23 13.29
CA TRP A 12 5.32 -1.95 13.65
C TRP A 12 6.60 -2.08 14.47
N ASN A 13 6.61 -2.92 15.50
CA ASN A 13 7.81 -3.17 16.31
C ASN A 13 8.95 -3.74 15.47
N GLN A 14 8.64 -4.65 14.54
CA GLN A 14 9.62 -5.18 13.58
C GLN A 14 10.15 -4.08 12.66
N ALA A 15 9.29 -3.19 12.16
CA ALA A 15 9.72 -2.06 11.34
C ALA A 15 10.66 -1.10 12.09
N GLN A 16 10.37 -0.83 13.37
CA GLN A 16 11.24 -0.02 14.23
C GLN A 16 12.61 -0.68 14.44
N ALA A 17 12.65 -2.00 14.68
CA ALA A 17 13.90 -2.74 14.86
C ALA A 17 14.75 -2.78 13.58
N ASN A 18 14.10 -2.92 12.42
CA ASN A 18 14.77 -3.01 11.12
C ASN A 18 15.15 -1.64 10.53
N GLY A 19 14.52 -0.55 11.02
CA GLY A 19 14.69 0.80 10.47
C GLY A 19 13.88 1.07 9.19
N PHE A 20 12.98 0.15 8.81
CA PHE A 20 12.09 0.29 7.66
C PHE A 20 10.91 -0.68 7.73
N LEU A 21 9.82 -0.34 7.04
CA LEU A 21 8.66 -1.20 6.79
C LEU A 21 8.77 -1.85 5.40
N LYS A 22 8.49 -3.15 5.32
CA LYS A 22 8.40 -3.94 4.08
C LYS A 22 7.18 -4.84 4.11
N GLY A 23 6.67 -5.25 2.94
CA GLY A 23 5.59 -6.23 2.87
C GLY A 23 6.04 -7.60 3.39
N ASN A 24 5.17 -8.29 4.13
CA ASN A 24 5.39 -9.67 4.55
C ASN A 24 4.77 -10.64 3.51
N PRO A 25 5.55 -11.45 2.79
CA PRO A 25 5.02 -12.44 1.86
C PRO A 25 4.07 -13.46 2.50
N GLU A 26 4.25 -13.78 3.78
CA GLU A 26 3.42 -14.76 4.49
C GLU A 26 1.98 -14.26 4.69
N CYS A 27 1.75 -12.95 4.56
CA CYS A 27 0.43 -12.35 4.62
C CYS A 27 -0.28 -12.31 3.25
N VAL A 28 0.35 -12.80 2.19
CA VAL A 28 -0.24 -12.84 0.84
C VAL A 28 -1.00 -14.14 0.66
N TRP A 29 -2.28 -14.04 0.28
CA TRP A 29 -3.07 -15.21 -0.07
C TRP A 29 -2.46 -15.93 -1.28
N PRO A 30 -2.34 -17.27 -1.27
CA PRO A 30 -1.73 -18.03 -2.36
C PRO A 30 -2.31 -17.70 -3.75
N ASP A 31 -3.63 -17.52 -3.84
CA ASP A 31 -4.33 -17.19 -5.09
C ASP A 31 -3.98 -15.80 -5.64
N CYS A 32 -3.45 -14.91 -4.79
CA CYS A 32 -3.02 -13.57 -5.19
C CYS A 32 -1.53 -13.51 -5.57
N MET A 33 -0.76 -14.60 -5.45
CA MET A 33 0.69 -14.56 -5.66
C MET A 33 1.08 -14.14 -7.07
N GLN A 34 0.34 -14.61 -8.07
CA GLN A 34 0.56 -14.17 -9.44
C GLN A 34 0.35 -12.65 -9.56
N SER A 35 -0.64 -12.08 -8.85
CA SER A 35 -0.99 -10.64 -8.93
C SER A 35 0.11 -9.80 -8.34
N TYR A 36 0.64 -10.24 -7.20
CA TYR A 36 1.81 -9.63 -6.60
C TYR A 36 3.03 -9.72 -7.51
N GLY A 37 3.25 -10.85 -8.17
CA GLY A 37 4.32 -11.01 -9.15
C GLY A 37 4.25 -9.97 -10.28
N TRP A 38 3.07 -9.78 -10.86
CA TRP A 38 2.87 -8.76 -11.89
C TRP A 38 3.04 -7.34 -11.35
N MET A 39 2.44 -7.02 -10.19
CA MET A 39 2.56 -5.73 -9.53
C MET A 39 4.01 -5.37 -9.22
N MET A 40 4.79 -6.29 -8.65
CA MET A 40 6.22 -6.12 -8.40
C MET A 40 7.01 -5.94 -9.71
N GLY A 41 6.57 -6.60 -10.79
CA GLY A 41 7.09 -6.38 -12.14
C GLY A 41 6.87 -4.93 -12.63
N GLN A 42 5.73 -4.32 -12.33
CA GLN A 42 5.46 -2.91 -12.62
C GLN A 42 6.27 -1.97 -11.72
N MET A 43 6.38 -2.29 -10.41
CA MET A 43 7.23 -1.54 -9.49
C MET A 43 8.67 -1.49 -9.99
N LYS A 44 9.23 -2.63 -10.41
CA LYS A 44 10.58 -2.71 -10.97
C LYS A 44 10.79 -1.85 -12.23
N LYS A 45 9.75 -1.67 -13.04
CA LYS A 45 9.83 -0.86 -14.26
C LYS A 45 9.70 0.63 -13.99
N ARG A 46 8.93 1.03 -12.97
CA ARG A 46 8.44 2.40 -12.80
C ARG A 46 8.97 3.12 -11.56
N ILE A 47 9.45 2.40 -10.55
CA ILE A 47 10.05 2.94 -9.33
C ILE A 47 11.57 2.81 -9.47
N PRO A 48 12.31 3.90 -9.72
CA PRO A 48 13.74 3.84 -10.06
C PRO A 48 14.64 3.18 -9.01
N ARG A 49 14.23 3.24 -7.73
CA ARG A 49 14.99 2.72 -6.57
C ARG A 49 14.34 1.50 -5.94
N TYR A 50 13.52 0.76 -6.69
CA TYR A 50 12.90 -0.46 -6.17
C TYR A 50 13.93 -1.60 -6.09
N GLU A 51 14.30 -1.96 -4.86
CA GLU A 51 15.26 -3.03 -4.56
C GLU A 51 14.64 -4.43 -4.52
N GLY A 52 13.35 -4.55 -4.88
CA GLY A 52 12.59 -5.79 -4.75
C GLY A 52 11.82 -5.88 -3.43
N GLY A 53 11.37 -7.09 -3.10
CA GLY A 53 10.56 -7.35 -1.90
C GLY A 53 9.07 -7.09 -2.09
N PHE A 54 8.26 -7.65 -1.19
CA PHE A 54 6.81 -7.52 -1.27
C PHE A 54 6.37 -6.10 -0.94
N PRO A 55 5.37 -5.56 -1.65
CA PRO A 55 4.91 -4.20 -1.45
C PRO A 55 4.27 -3.98 -0.09
N VAL A 56 4.41 -2.76 0.40
CA VAL A 56 3.59 -2.18 1.47
C VAL A 56 2.37 -1.51 0.81
N TRP A 57 1.18 -1.93 1.21
CA TRP A 57 -0.07 -1.30 0.78
C TRP A 57 -0.31 0.04 1.46
N LEU A 58 -0.80 0.99 0.67
CA LEU A 58 -1.02 2.37 1.06
C LEU A 58 -2.41 2.85 0.61
N TRP A 59 -3.10 3.54 1.51
CA TRP A 59 -4.27 4.34 1.17
C TRP A 59 -3.82 5.74 0.76
N THR A 60 -4.41 6.28 -0.31
CA THR A 60 -4.21 7.67 -0.76
C THR A 60 -5.13 8.66 -0.04
N LYS A 61 -6.13 8.15 0.70
CA LYS A 61 -7.02 8.90 1.59
C LYS A 61 -6.95 8.27 2.97
N ARG A 62 -6.98 9.07 4.04
CA ARG A 62 -6.91 8.54 5.41
C ARG A 62 -8.08 7.57 5.66
N PRO A 63 -7.83 6.30 6.02
CA PRO A 63 -8.91 5.36 6.29
C PRO A 63 -9.64 5.70 7.60
N ASP A 64 -10.96 5.50 7.62
CA ASP A 64 -11.74 5.56 8.86
C ASP A 64 -11.52 4.28 9.68
N LEU A 65 -10.87 4.44 10.83
CA LEU A 65 -10.51 3.35 11.75
C LEU A 65 -11.72 2.73 12.46
N ARG A 66 -12.91 3.33 12.34
CA ARG A 66 -14.15 2.81 12.92
C ARG A 66 -14.82 1.75 12.05
N CYS A 67 -14.42 1.64 10.79
CA CYS A 67 -14.99 0.70 9.84
C CYS A 67 -14.30 -0.68 9.95
N ASN A 68 -15.03 -1.78 9.75
CA ASN A 68 -14.49 -3.15 9.87
C ASN A 68 -13.50 -3.54 8.75
N GLY A 69 -12.74 -4.63 8.93
CA GLY A 69 -11.97 -5.29 7.87
C GLY A 69 -10.54 -4.78 7.63
N LYS A 70 -9.95 -4.05 8.59
CA LYS A 70 -8.53 -3.60 8.51
C LYS A 70 -7.60 -4.48 9.32
N LEU A 71 -8.08 -4.92 10.47
CA LEU A 71 -7.48 -5.90 11.37
C LEU A 71 -8.62 -6.70 12.02
N PRO A 72 -8.36 -7.91 12.55
CA PRO A 72 -9.30 -8.65 13.38
C PRO A 72 -9.93 -7.81 14.49
N LYS A 73 -11.22 -8.01 14.75
CA LYS A 73 -11.96 -7.26 15.78
C LYS A 73 -11.28 -7.40 17.15
N GLY A 74 -11.09 -6.27 17.83
CA GLY A 74 -10.42 -6.20 19.13
C GLY A 74 -8.89 -6.16 19.07
N GLU A 75 -8.30 -6.36 17.89
CA GLU A 75 -6.85 -6.31 17.73
C GLU A 75 -6.33 -4.86 17.78
N ARG A 76 -5.15 -4.69 18.41
CA ARG A 76 -4.45 -3.40 18.45
C ARG A 76 -3.64 -3.22 17.18
N GLY A 77 -3.73 -2.03 16.59
CA GLY A 77 -2.96 -1.66 15.41
C GLY A 77 -2.44 -0.23 15.49
N VAL A 78 -1.64 0.11 14.49
CA VAL A 78 -1.18 1.49 14.26
C VAL A 78 -1.54 1.93 12.85
N LEU A 79 -2.06 3.15 12.74
CA LEU A 79 -2.17 3.87 11.49
C LEU A 79 -0.93 4.76 11.36
N LEU A 80 -0.14 4.51 10.32
CA LEU A 80 1.03 5.29 9.98
C LEU A 80 0.67 6.25 8.86
N GLU A 81 0.97 7.52 9.06
CA GLU A 81 0.99 8.53 8.00
C GLU A 81 2.40 8.58 7.42
N VAL A 82 2.49 8.47 6.09
CA VAL A 82 3.77 8.44 5.38
C VAL A 82 3.80 9.53 4.31
N GLN A 83 4.96 10.15 4.16
CA GLN A 83 5.26 11.10 3.10
C GLN A 83 6.26 10.46 2.15
N LEU A 84 5.82 10.13 0.94
CA LEU A 84 6.61 9.47 -0.10
C LEU A 84 6.71 10.34 -1.33
N ASP A 85 7.78 10.26 -2.10
CA ASP A 85 7.89 10.94 -3.39
C ASP A 85 7.06 10.20 -4.45
N GLU A 86 6.67 10.88 -5.53
CA GLU A 86 5.79 10.27 -6.56
C GLU A 86 6.47 9.09 -7.29
N ASP A 87 7.80 9.09 -7.34
CA ASP A 87 8.61 8.02 -7.94
C ASP A 87 8.96 6.89 -6.95
N GLU A 88 8.54 6.98 -5.69
CA GLU A 88 8.68 5.93 -4.67
C GLU A 88 7.45 5.01 -4.58
N VAL A 89 6.38 5.35 -5.30
CA VAL A 89 5.09 4.67 -5.22
C VAL A 89 4.56 4.24 -6.58
N LEU A 90 3.73 3.23 -6.57
CA LEU A 90 2.93 2.82 -7.71
C LEU A 90 1.45 2.96 -7.36
N ILE A 91 0.75 3.89 -8.00
CA ILE A 91 -0.66 4.19 -7.75
C ILE A 91 -1.56 3.34 -8.65
N SER A 92 -2.67 2.84 -8.10
CA SER A 92 -3.71 2.13 -8.84
C SER A 92 -5.12 2.47 -8.38
N ASP A 93 -6.09 2.10 -9.21
CA ASP A 93 -7.49 2.01 -8.81
C ASP A 93 -7.69 0.78 -7.89
N PHE A 94 -8.28 1.02 -6.71
CA PHE A 94 -8.60 0.01 -5.68
C PHE A 94 -9.63 -1.01 -6.16
N GLN A 95 -10.55 -0.67 -7.06
CA GLN A 95 -11.52 -1.62 -7.59
C GLN A 95 -10.96 -2.44 -8.76
N ALA A 96 -9.84 -2.02 -9.37
CA ALA A 96 -9.34 -2.66 -10.57
C ALA A 96 -8.36 -3.80 -10.30
N TRP A 97 -7.76 -3.91 -9.10
CA TRP A 97 -6.61 -4.81 -8.85
C TRP A 97 -6.86 -6.30 -9.12
N HIS A 98 -8.12 -6.72 -9.15
CA HIS A 98 -8.55 -8.11 -9.35
C HIS A 98 -9.14 -8.40 -10.75
N ILE A 99 -9.28 -7.40 -11.64
CA ILE A 99 -10.06 -7.53 -12.88
C ILE A 99 -9.21 -7.66 -14.14
N VAL A 100 -8.25 -6.74 -14.38
CA VAL A 100 -7.38 -6.81 -15.57
C VAL A 100 -5.95 -6.47 -15.21
N TRP A 101 -5.16 -7.53 -15.14
CA TRP A 101 -3.77 -7.59 -14.77
C TRP A 101 -2.87 -6.63 -15.53
N GLU A 102 -3.17 -6.25 -16.77
CA GLU A 102 -2.28 -5.41 -17.57
C GLU A 102 -2.35 -3.90 -17.25
N ARG A 103 -3.40 -3.42 -16.58
CA ARG A 103 -3.78 -1.98 -16.59
C ARG A 103 -3.85 -1.30 -15.23
N ILE A 104 -3.74 -2.07 -14.15
CA ILE A 104 -4.11 -1.63 -12.79
C ILE A 104 -3.26 -0.47 -12.27
N PHE A 105 -1.95 -0.43 -12.59
CA PHE A 105 -1.00 0.46 -11.93
C PHE A 105 -0.44 1.57 -12.83
N ASP A 106 -0.99 1.79 -14.02
CA ASP A 106 -0.59 2.92 -14.86
C ASP A 106 -1.52 4.10 -14.63
N TYR A 107 -1.26 4.87 -13.56
CA TYR A 107 -2.08 6.04 -13.23
C TYR A 107 -2.10 7.09 -14.35
N VAL A 108 -1.02 7.23 -15.12
CA VAL A 108 -0.96 8.16 -16.25
C VAL A 108 -1.86 7.68 -17.38
N GLU A 109 -1.82 6.38 -17.69
CA GLU A 109 -2.67 5.77 -18.72
C GLU A 109 -4.15 5.68 -18.29
N LEU A 110 -4.42 5.36 -17.02
CA LEU A 110 -5.78 5.29 -16.47
C LEU A 110 -6.53 6.61 -16.65
N ARG A 111 -5.86 7.74 -16.43
CA ARG A 111 -6.42 9.10 -16.64
C ARG A 111 -6.76 9.42 -18.10
N ARG A 112 -6.27 8.63 -19.07
CA ARG A 112 -6.53 8.85 -20.50
C ARG A 112 -7.82 8.20 -20.99
N TYR A 113 -8.41 7.27 -20.22
CA TYR A 113 -9.64 6.60 -20.62
C TYR A 113 -10.88 7.43 -20.31
N GLU A 114 -11.86 7.44 -21.23
CA GLU A 114 -13.10 8.21 -21.10
C GLU A 114 -13.98 7.80 -19.90
N TYR A 115 -13.82 6.56 -19.41
CA TYR A 115 -14.55 6.11 -18.22
C TYR A 115 -13.92 6.60 -16.91
N TRP A 116 -12.72 7.19 -16.95
CA TRP A 116 -12.09 7.77 -15.77
C TRP A 116 -12.83 9.03 -15.34
N SER A 117 -13.53 8.93 -14.22
CA SER A 117 -14.36 10.00 -13.68
C SER A 117 -13.64 10.85 -12.63
N GLY A 118 -12.44 10.43 -12.19
CA GLY A 118 -11.71 11.02 -11.08
C GLY A 118 -12.34 10.73 -9.70
N LYS A 119 -13.35 9.87 -9.65
CA LYS A 119 -14.08 9.47 -8.43
C LYS A 119 -13.65 8.09 -7.90
N GLU A 120 -12.71 7.45 -8.58
CA GLU A 120 -12.22 6.14 -8.25
C GLU A 120 -11.48 6.16 -6.89
N ASP A 121 -11.60 5.07 -6.14
CA ASP A 121 -10.86 4.92 -4.90
C ASP A 121 -9.41 4.56 -5.23
N LEU A 122 -8.50 5.50 -5.04
CA LEU A 122 -7.09 5.29 -5.33
C LEU A 122 -6.39 4.59 -4.16
N GLN A 123 -5.55 3.62 -4.50
CA GLN A 123 -4.58 2.99 -3.61
C GLN A 123 -3.17 3.17 -4.16
N ALA A 124 -2.17 2.89 -3.33
CA ALA A 124 -0.78 2.87 -3.76
C ALA A 124 -0.03 1.71 -3.13
N VAL A 125 1.11 1.37 -3.73
CA VAL A 125 2.09 0.45 -3.13
C VAL A 125 3.48 1.05 -3.18
N ALA A 126 4.27 0.77 -2.14
CA ALA A 126 5.69 1.11 -2.07
C ALA A 126 6.50 -0.15 -1.79
N GLY A 127 7.75 -0.23 -2.25
CA GLY A 127 8.59 -1.41 -1.97
C GLY A 127 9.01 -1.48 -0.51
N MET A 128 9.63 -0.40 -0.03
CA MET A 128 10.10 -0.25 1.34
C MET A 128 9.85 1.18 1.79
N ILE A 129 9.43 1.36 3.05
CA ILE A 129 9.21 2.68 3.65
C ILE A 129 10.20 2.86 4.80
N ARG A 130 11.16 3.76 4.63
CA ARG A 130 12.12 4.12 5.68
C ARG A 130 11.43 4.90 6.81
N MET A 131 11.92 4.74 8.03
CA MET A 131 11.33 5.38 9.21
C MET A 131 11.21 6.91 9.09
N GLU A 132 12.17 7.57 8.44
CA GLU A 132 12.18 9.01 8.17
C GLU A 132 10.99 9.51 7.33
N LYS A 133 10.38 8.61 6.54
CA LYS A 133 9.20 8.91 5.71
C LYS A 133 7.91 8.85 6.53
N ILE A 134 7.93 8.26 7.72
CA ILE A 134 6.78 8.18 8.64
C ILE A 134 6.67 9.49 9.43
N LYS A 135 5.52 10.15 9.35
CA LYS A 135 5.30 11.49 9.94
C LYS A 135 4.40 11.48 11.17
N LEU A 136 3.44 10.55 11.22
CA LEU A 136 2.51 10.43 12.34
C LEU A 136 2.19 8.97 12.60
N LEU A 137 2.01 8.64 13.88
CA LEU A 137 1.51 7.36 14.34
C LEU A 137 0.23 7.58 15.13
N THR A 138 -0.82 6.83 14.81
CA THR A 138 -2.06 6.77 15.59
C THR A 138 -2.31 5.33 16.01
N ALA A 139 -2.24 5.03 17.30
CA ALA A 139 -2.64 3.74 17.84
C ALA A 139 -4.17 3.62 17.88
N PHE A 140 -4.69 2.42 17.59
CA PHE A 140 -6.13 2.14 17.66
C PHE A 140 -6.42 0.67 18.01
N THR A 141 -7.68 0.39 18.34
CA THR A 141 -8.22 -0.96 18.47
C THR A 141 -9.28 -1.15 17.40
N ALA A 142 -9.16 -2.22 16.60
CA ALA A 142 -10.11 -2.54 15.54
C ALA A 142 -11.49 -2.88 16.11
N ARG A 143 -12.55 -2.41 15.43
CA ARG A 143 -13.95 -2.56 15.85
C ARG A 143 -14.64 -3.75 15.19
#